data_AF-A0A5N7JR67-F1
#
_entry.id   AF-A0A5N7JR67-F1
#
_cell.length_a   1.000
_cell.length_b   1.000
_cell.length_c   1.000
_cell.angle_alpha   90.00
_cell.angle_beta   90.00
_cell.angle_gamma   90.00
#
_symmetry.space_group_name_H-M   'P 1'
#
loop_
_entity.id
_entity.type
_entity.pdbx_description
1 polymer ?
#
loop_
_entity_poly.entity_id
_entity_poly.type
_entity_poly.pdbx_seq_one_letter_code
_entity_poly.pdbx_strand_id
1 'polypeptide(L)'
;MSIDNQELGAEAQQYHMKAMFILHELQANRKVYGSNSVLTGASPANVDLALQYIDRSLETFPDNAAYLNLKALLLWEGKGDKDQARTLLERAAALKPGDIDIQNNLKAISTSQCFIATAAYGHPLANEIHALRRWRDNSLSAGRLGRLFIAAYYKVSPAIAVKVSKSLVARSLVRGIISVILRIIPR
;
A
#
# COMPACT_ATOMS: atom_id res chain seq x y z
N MET A 1 -14.97 -21.49 -29.56
CA MET A 1 -15.24 -20.08 -29.20
C MET A 1 -15.92 -19.91 -27.83
N SER A 2 -16.85 -20.78 -27.40
CA SER A 2 -17.37 -20.77 -26.02
C SER A 2 -16.53 -21.58 -25.02
N ILE A 3 -15.97 -22.73 -25.45
CA ILE A 3 -15.15 -23.61 -24.62
C ILE A 3 -13.82 -22.93 -24.23
N ASP A 4 -13.14 -22.29 -25.20
CA ASP A 4 -11.86 -21.61 -24.97
C ASP A 4 -11.97 -20.50 -23.92
N ASN A 5 -13.04 -19.70 -23.97
CA ASN A 5 -13.28 -18.61 -22.99
C ASN A 5 -13.56 -19.13 -21.58
N GLN A 6 -14.19 -20.30 -21.46
CA GLN A 6 -14.48 -20.92 -20.17
C GLN A 6 -13.22 -21.54 -19.55
N GLU A 7 -12.36 -22.14 -20.38
CA GLU A 7 -11.06 -22.67 -19.98
C GLU A 7 -10.07 -21.56 -19.57
N LEU A 8 -10.00 -20.48 -20.36
CA LEU A 8 -9.25 -19.26 -20.02
C LEU A 8 -9.69 -18.65 -18.67
N GLY A 9 -11.00 -18.67 -18.39
CA GLY A 9 -11.56 -18.25 -17.11
C GLY A 9 -11.12 -19.15 -15.94
N ALA A 10 -11.19 -20.47 -16.12
CA ALA A 10 -10.80 -21.44 -15.10
C ALA A 10 -9.29 -21.38 -14.79
N GLU A 11 -8.46 -21.21 -15.82
CA GLU A 11 -7.01 -21.10 -15.64
C GLU A 11 -6.62 -19.82 -14.88
N ALA A 12 -7.19 -18.67 -15.27
CA ALA A 12 -6.96 -17.41 -14.57
C ALA A 12 -7.41 -17.48 -13.09
N GLN A 13 -8.55 -18.14 -12.83
CA GLN A 13 -9.03 -18.38 -11.47
C GLN A 13 -8.09 -19.31 -10.69
N GLN A 14 -7.53 -20.33 -11.33
CA GLN A 14 -6.55 -21.22 -10.71
C GLN A 14 -5.29 -20.46 -10.27
N TYR A 15 -4.73 -19.61 -11.12
CA TYR A 15 -3.58 -18.79 -10.75
C TYR A 15 -3.91 -17.80 -9.63
N HIS A 16 -5.10 -17.21 -9.66
CA HIS A 16 -5.58 -16.35 -8.58
C HIS A 16 -5.61 -17.09 -7.24
N MET A 17 -6.14 -18.32 -7.20
CA MET A 17 -6.16 -19.14 -5.98
C MET A 17 -4.75 -19.48 -5.49
N LYS A 18 -3.82 -19.78 -6.39
CA LYS A 18 -2.40 -20.02 -6.04
C LYS A 18 -1.76 -18.79 -5.42
N ALA A 19 -2.00 -17.60 -5.98
CA ALA A 19 -1.53 -16.34 -5.41
C ALA A 19 -2.17 -16.04 -4.04
N MET A 20 -3.48 -16.28 -3.89
CA MET A 20 -4.21 -16.10 -2.63
C MET A 20 -3.63 -16.98 -1.51
N PHE A 21 -3.30 -18.23 -1.83
CA PHE A 21 -2.72 -19.16 -0.86
C PHE A 21 -1.43 -18.61 -0.25
N ILE A 22 -0.53 -18.08 -1.09
CA ILE A 22 0.74 -17.51 -0.63
C ILE A 22 0.51 -16.22 0.17
N LEU A 23 -0.46 -15.38 -0.19
CA LEU A 23 -0.81 -14.21 0.62
C LEU A 23 -1.30 -14.62 2.02
N HIS A 24 -2.15 -15.64 2.12
CA HIS A 24 -2.61 -16.15 3.41
C HIS A 24 -1.47 -16.73 4.24
N GLU A 25 -0.54 -17.44 3.61
CA GLU A 25 0.68 -17.92 4.26
C GLU A 25 1.51 -16.74 4.81
N LEU A 26 1.72 -15.69 4.00
CA LEU A 26 2.42 -14.47 4.41
C LEU A 26 1.77 -13.83 5.64
N GLN A 27 0.45 -13.65 5.60
CA GLN A 27 -0.33 -13.03 6.68
C GLN A 27 -0.33 -13.89 7.95
N ALA A 28 -0.42 -15.21 7.82
CA ALA A 28 -0.35 -16.14 8.94
C ALA A 28 1.03 -16.09 9.61
N ASN A 29 2.11 -16.15 8.82
CA ASN A 29 3.48 -16.04 9.31
C ASN A 29 3.70 -14.72 10.05
N ARG A 30 3.18 -13.61 9.52
CA ARG A 30 3.27 -12.31 10.17
C ARG A 30 2.52 -12.24 11.50
N LYS A 31 1.38 -12.93 11.64
CA LYS A 31 0.64 -13.01 12.92
C LYS A 31 1.41 -13.79 13.98
N VAL A 32 2.10 -14.86 13.59
CA VAL A 32 2.85 -15.73 14.51
C VAL A 32 4.20 -15.13 14.89
N TYR A 33 4.97 -14.65 13.90
CA TYR A 33 6.36 -14.24 14.09
C TYR A 33 6.59 -12.72 14.03
N GLY A 34 5.54 -11.94 13.76
CA GLY A 34 5.66 -10.50 13.56
C GLY A 34 6.53 -10.16 12.34
N SER A 35 7.26 -9.05 12.43
CA SER A 35 8.20 -8.59 11.39
C SER A 35 9.50 -9.41 11.34
N ASN A 36 9.71 -10.36 12.27
CA ASN A 36 10.97 -11.06 12.48
C ASN A 36 10.95 -12.51 11.95
N SER A 37 10.02 -12.86 11.06
CA SER A 37 9.82 -14.24 10.57
C SER A 37 11.10 -14.93 10.07
N VAL A 38 11.99 -14.18 9.42
CA VAL A 38 13.29 -14.69 8.93
C VAL A 38 14.25 -15.03 10.07
N LEU A 39 14.22 -14.26 11.17
CA LEU A 39 15.10 -14.46 12.32
C LEU A 39 14.67 -15.65 13.19
N THR A 40 13.40 -16.06 13.09
CA THR A 40 12.83 -17.17 13.87
C THR A 40 12.89 -18.52 13.13
N GLY A 41 13.56 -18.59 11.97
CA GLY A 41 13.68 -19.81 11.17
C GLY A 41 12.41 -20.23 10.43
N ALA A 42 11.41 -19.34 10.33
CA ALA A 42 10.21 -19.61 9.53
C ALA A 42 10.55 -19.50 8.04
N SER A 43 10.00 -20.40 7.21
CA SER A 43 10.10 -20.26 5.75
C SER A 43 9.29 -19.03 5.31
N PRO A 44 9.92 -18.02 4.69
CA PRO A 44 9.20 -16.85 4.24
C PRO A 44 8.30 -17.21 3.06
N ALA A 45 7.08 -16.67 3.05
CA ALA A 45 6.16 -16.85 1.93
C ALA A 45 6.79 -16.30 0.63
N ASN A 46 6.65 -17.03 -0.47
CA ASN A 46 7.27 -16.66 -1.74
C ASN A 46 6.43 -15.62 -2.50
N VAL A 47 6.54 -14.36 -2.07
CA VAL A 47 5.79 -13.23 -2.64
C VAL A 47 6.05 -13.04 -4.14
N ASP A 48 7.28 -13.28 -4.61
CA ASP A 48 7.63 -13.15 -6.04
C ASP A 48 6.86 -14.16 -6.90
N LEU A 49 6.74 -15.41 -6.43
CA LEU A 49 5.93 -16.41 -7.10
C LEU A 49 4.44 -16.05 -7.10
N ALA A 50 3.93 -15.51 -6.00
CA ALA A 50 2.54 -15.03 -5.92
C ALA A 50 2.27 -13.91 -6.92
N LEU A 51 3.22 -12.99 -7.10
CA LEU A 51 3.13 -11.92 -8.10
C LEU A 51 3.09 -12.47 -9.53
N GLN A 52 3.93 -13.47 -9.83
CA GLN A 52 3.88 -14.14 -11.14
C GLN A 52 2.52 -14.80 -11.40
N TYR A 53 1.96 -15.50 -10.41
CA TYR A 53 0.65 -16.11 -10.57
C TYR A 53 -0.45 -15.07 -10.80
N ILE A 54 -0.50 -14.00 -10.00
CA ILE A 54 -1.56 -13.00 -10.19
C ILE A 54 -1.40 -12.21 -11.49
N ASP A 55 -0.16 -12.04 -11.98
CA ASP A 55 0.10 -11.43 -13.28
C ASP A 55 -0.47 -12.26 -14.42
N ARG A 56 -0.37 -13.60 -14.37
CA ARG A 56 -1.05 -14.48 -15.34
C ARG A 56 -2.56 -14.33 -15.34
N SER A 57 -3.18 -14.18 -14.18
CA SER A 57 -4.63 -13.91 -14.11
C SER A 57 -5.00 -12.55 -14.71
N LEU A 58 -4.15 -11.54 -14.54
CA LEU A 58 -4.35 -10.18 -15.05
C LEU A 58 -4.03 -10.04 -16.54
N GLU A 59 -3.18 -10.90 -17.10
CA GLU A 59 -2.96 -11.00 -18.56
C GLU A 59 -4.28 -11.33 -19.28
N THR A 60 -5.07 -12.25 -18.72
CA THR A 60 -6.37 -12.65 -19.28
C THR A 60 -7.50 -11.69 -18.89
N PHE A 61 -7.52 -11.22 -17.64
CA PHE A 61 -8.58 -10.34 -17.12
C PHE A 61 -8.00 -9.08 -16.44
N PRO A 62 -7.55 -8.09 -17.22
CA PRO A 62 -6.82 -6.93 -16.70
C PRO A 62 -7.66 -5.98 -15.84
N ASP A 63 -8.98 -5.98 -16.03
CA ASP A 63 -9.96 -5.17 -15.28
C ASP A 63 -10.73 -5.99 -14.25
N ASN A 64 -10.18 -7.13 -13.80
CA ASN A 64 -10.77 -7.87 -12.70
C ASN A 64 -10.39 -7.24 -11.35
N ALA A 65 -11.36 -6.62 -10.69
CA ALA A 65 -11.17 -5.92 -9.42
C ALA A 65 -10.59 -6.83 -8.31
N ALA A 66 -10.97 -8.12 -8.25
CA ALA A 66 -10.44 -9.05 -7.26
C ALA A 66 -8.95 -9.36 -7.49
N TYR A 67 -8.53 -9.46 -8.76
CA TYR A 67 -7.15 -9.73 -9.12
C TYR A 67 -6.25 -8.52 -8.87
N LEU A 68 -6.74 -7.32 -9.21
CA LEU A 68 -6.08 -6.07 -8.89
C LEU A 68 -5.92 -5.89 -7.38
N ASN A 69 -6.97 -6.18 -6.60
CA ASN A 69 -6.93 -6.14 -5.13
C ASN A 69 -5.87 -7.12 -4.57
N LEU A 70 -5.83 -8.36 -5.05
CA LEU A 70 -4.84 -9.33 -4.59
C LEU A 70 -3.40 -8.89 -4.93
N LYS A 71 -3.14 -8.45 -6.16
CA LYS A 71 -1.81 -7.94 -6.53
C LYS A 71 -1.40 -6.76 -5.66
N ALA A 72 -2.34 -5.87 -5.34
CA ALA A 72 -2.09 -4.77 -4.43
C ALA A 72 -1.69 -5.24 -3.03
N LEU A 73 -2.40 -6.22 -2.46
CA LEU A 73 -2.07 -6.76 -1.14
C LEU A 73 -0.69 -7.43 -1.13
N LEU A 74 -0.33 -8.17 -2.17
CA LEU A 74 1.01 -8.77 -2.30
C LEU A 74 2.13 -7.73 -2.36
N LEU A 75 1.93 -6.65 -3.12
CA LEU A 75 2.88 -5.53 -3.19
C LEU A 75 2.97 -4.79 -1.86
N TRP A 76 1.85 -4.50 -1.21
CA TRP A 76 1.82 -3.77 0.05
C TRP A 76 2.39 -4.60 1.20
N GLU A 77 1.87 -5.81 1.43
CA GLU A 77 2.21 -6.63 2.59
C GLU A 77 3.52 -7.40 2.40
N GLY A 78 3.78 -7.88 1.18
CA GLY A 78 4.92 -8.73 0.89
C GLY A 78 6.17 -7.97 0.48
N LYS A 79 6.02 -6.96 -0.40
CA LYS A 79 7.15 -6.14 -0.86
C LYS A 79 7.32 -4.81 -0.14
N GLY A 80 6.29 -4.35 0.58
CA GLY A 80 6.26 -3.01 1.14
C GLY A 80 6.10 -1.90 0.08
N ASP A 81 5.83 -2.26 -1.18
CA ASP A 81 5.58 -1.33 -2.27
C ASP A 81 4.14 -0.81 -2.19
N LYS A 82 3.94 0.12 -1.26
CA LYS A 82 2.64 0.75 -1.00
C LYS A 82 2.15 1.60 -2.18
N ASP A 83 3.07 2.10 -2.99
CA ASP A 83 2.73 3.09 -4.02
C ASP A 83 2.11 2.36 -5.23
N GLN A 84 2.72 1.28 -5.71
CA GLN A 84 2.09 0.45 -6.76
C GLN A 84 0.80 -0.21 -6.27
N ALA A 85 0.81 -0.73 -5.03
CA ALA A 85 -0.37 -1.34 -4.43
C ALA A 85 -1.57 -0.39 -4.42
N ARG A 86 -1.33 0.88 -4.11
CA ARG A 86 -2.39 1.88 -4.08
C ARG A 86 -3.01 2.11 -5.44
N THR A 87 -2.20 2.31 -6.48
CA THR A 87 -2.71 2.53 -7.84
C THR A 87 -3.64 1.40 -8.27
N LEU A 88 -3.29 0.17 -7.90
CA LEU A 88 -4.11 -1.02 -8.17
C LEU A 88 -5.40 -1.02 -7.34
N LEU A 89 -5.36 -0.65 -6.05
CA LEU A 89 -6.55 -0.53 -5.21
C LEU A 89 -7.50 0.58 -5.66
N GLU A 90 -6.98 1.73 -6.11
CA GLU A 90 -7.79 2.81 -6.67
C GLU A 90 -8.51 2.36 -7.94
N ARG A 91 -7.80 1.64 -8.83
CA ARG A 91 -8.42 1.04 -10.02
C ARG A 91 -9.46 -0.01 -9.65
N ALA A 92 -9.15 -0.91 -8.71
CA ALA A 92 -10.08 -1.95 -8.25
C ALA A 92 -11.35 -1.35 -7.63
N ALA A 93 -11.21 -0.29 -6.83
CA ALA A 93 -12.31 0.44 -6.21
C ALA A 93 -13.18 1.17 -7.25
N ALA A 94 -12.57 1.70 -8.32
CA ALA A 94 -13.31 2.31 -9.41
C ALA A 94 -14.14 1.28 -10.19
N LEU A 95 -13.62 0.06 -10.37
CA LEU A 95 -14.32 -1.04 -11.06
C LEU A 95 -15.45 -1.64 -10.21
N LYS A 96 -15.26 -1.76 -8.90
CA LYS A 96 -16.27 -2.27 -7.95
C LYS A 96 -16.39 -1.37 -6.72
N PRO A 97 -17.11 -0.23 -6.81
CA PRO A 97 -17.23 0.71 -5.70
C PRO A 97 -17.96 0.15 -4.47
N GLY A 98 -18.85 -0.83 -4.65
CA GLY A 98 -19.60 -1.48 -3.56
C GLY A 98 -18.87 -2.63 -2.87
N ASP A 99 -17.66 -2.98 -3.29
CA ASP A 99 -16.88 -4.07 -2.67
C ASP A 99 -16.25 -3.61 -1.36
N ILE A 100 -16.75 -4.15 -0.24
CA ILE A 100 -16.37 -3.72 1.10
C ILE A 100 -14.88 -3.99 1.37
N ASP A 101 -14.34 -5.12 0.90
CA ASP A 101 -12.96 -5.51 1.16
C ASP A 101 -11.99 -4.58 0.42
N ILE A 102 -12.28 -4.29 -0.85
CA ILE A 102 -11.48 -3.34 -1.65
C ILE A 102 -11.50 -1.94 -1.00
N GLN A 103 -12.66 -1.47 -0.57
CA GLN A 103 -12.77 -0.16 0.08
C GLN A 103 -12.01 -0.11 1.42
N ASN A 104 -12.09 -1.19 2.21
CA ASN A 104 -11.34 -1.31 3.45
C ASN A 104 -9.84 -1.31 3.21
N ASN A 105 -9.35 -2.05 2.20
CA ASN A 105 -7.95 -2.09 1.81
C ASN A 105 -7.45 -0.73 1.31
N LEU A 106 -8.24 -0.05 0.46
CA LEU A 106 -7.93 1.29 -0.04
C LEU A 106 -7.90 2.33 1.10
N LYS A 107 -8.84 2.24 2.05
CA LYS A 107 -8.83 3.09 3.24
C LYS A 107 -7.60 2.80 4.10
N ALA A 108 -7.28 1.54 4.34
CA ALA A 108 -6.14 1.14 5.14
C ALA A 108 -4.81 1.64 4.53
N ILE A 109 -4.63 1.49 3.21
CA ILE A 109 -3.42 1.98 2.53
C ILE A 109 -3.37 3.51 2.49
N SER A 110 -4.50 4.20 2.36
CA SER A 110 -4.54 5.66 2.31
C SER A 110 -4.31 6.33 3.67
N THR A 111 -4.74 5.70 4.76
CA THR A 111 -4.36 6.09 6.14
C THR A 111 -2.89 5.87 6.47
N SER A 112 -2.07 5.42 5.52
CA SER A 112 -0.61 5.36 5.65
C SER A 112 0.13 6.53 4.97
N GLN A 113 -0.58 7.52 4.40
CA GLN A 113 0.00 8.65 3.67
C GLN A 113 0.46 9.85 4.53
N CYS A 114 1.50 10.53 4.09
CA CYS A 114 1.81 11.88 4.55
C CYS A 114 1.17 12.92 3.61
N PHE A 115 -0.13 13.19 3.78
CA PHE A 115 -0.94 14.07 2.91
C PHE A 115 -0.27 15.42 2.58
N ILE A 116 0.24 16.12 3.60
CA ILE A 116 0.89 17.43 3.41
C ILE A 116 2.20 17.31 2.63
N ALA A 117 2.99 16.27 2.92
CA ALA A 117 4.26 16.05 2.22
C ALA A 117 4.02 15.69 0.75
N THR A 118 3.07 14.80 0.45
CA THR A 118 2.69 14.45 -0.92
C THR A 118 2.16 15.68 -1.68
N ALA A 119 1.35 16.53 -1.05
CA ALA A 119 0.90 17.78 -1.67
C ALA A 119 2.04 18.76 -1.98
N ALA A 120 3.08 18.80 -1.14
CA ALA A 120 4.22 19.68 -1.33
C ALA A 120 5.15 19.23 -2.48
N TYR A 121 5.52 17.94 -2.50
CA TYR A 121 6.43 17.38 -3.50
C TYR A 121 5.74 17.04 -4.83
N GLY A 122 4.40 16.90 -4.83
CA GLY A 122 3.64 16.55 -6.04
C GLY A 122 3.71 15.09 -6.44
N HIS A 123 4.60 14.29 -5.84
CA HIS A 123 4.61 12.85 -5.99
C HIS A 123 4.80 12.18 -4.62
N PRO A 124 4.09 11.08 -4.32
CA PRO A 124 4.34 10.27 -3.13
C PRO A 124 5.72 9.57 -3.07
N LEU A 125 6.54 9.63 -4.14
CA LEU A 125 7.79 8.86 -4.34
C LEU A 125 9.07 9.65 -4.03
N ALA A 126 8.97 10.81 -3.38
CA ALA A 126 10.16 11.51 -2.94
C ALA A 126 10.83 10.68 -1.82
N ASN A 127 12.13 10.41 -1.92
CA ASN A 127 12.92 9.67 -0.91
C ASN A 127 12.71 10.23 0.51
N GLU A 128 12.51 11.55 0.59
CA GLU A 128 12.14 12.34 1.75
C GLU A 128 10.85 11.85 2.42
N ILE A 129 9.83 11.50 1.63
CA ILE A 129 8.54 11.01 2.13
C ILE A 129 8.70 9.62 2.72
N HIS A 130 9.53 8.75 2.13
CA HIS A 130 9.78 7.41 2.66
C HIS A 130 10.49 7.46 4.02
N ALA A 131 11.44 8.39 4.22
CA ALA A 131 12.09 8.60 5.52
C ALA A 131 11.08 9.07 6.59
N LEU A 132 10.22 10.05 6.27
CA LEU A 132 9.15 10.50 7.17
C LEU A 132 8.17 9.37 7.52
N ARG A 133 7.75 8.57 6.53
CA ARG A 133 6.87 7.42 6.74
C ARG A 133 7.49 6.40 7.69
N ARG A 134 8.77 6.04 7.49
CA ARG A 134 9.51 5.12 8.37
C ARG A 134 9.61 5.65 9.80
N TRP A 135 9.96 6.92 9.97
CA TRP A 135 10.03 7.52 11.31
C TRP A 135 8.66 7.56 12.01
N ARG A 136 7.60 7.90 11.28
CA ARG A 136 6.23 7.84 11.79
C ARG A 136 5.87 6.41 12.23
N ASP A 137 6.14 5.43 11.37
CA ASP A 137 5.74 4.05 11.59
C ASP A 137 6.57 3.39 12.71
N ASN A 138 7.87 3.68 12.81
CA ASN A 138 8.77 3.02 13.76
C ASN A 138 8.91 3.75 15.11
N SER A 139 9.03 5.08 15.08
CA SER A 139 9.31 5.88 16.29
C SER A 139 8.05 6.52 16.84
N LEU A 140 7.25 7.16 15.99
CA LEU A 140 6.08 7.93 16.44
C LEU A 140 4.91 7.01 16.83
N SER A 141 4.70 5.90 16.13
CA SER A 141 3.60 4.98 16.45
C SER A 141 3.80 4.17 17.74
N ALA A 142 5.03 4.12 18.27
CA ALA A 142 5.39 3.33 19.45
C ALA A 142 4.67 3.82 20.73
N GLY A 143 4.52 5.13 20.91
CA GLY A 143 3.90 5.74 22.09
C GLY A 143 2.42 6.12 21.91
N ARG A 144 1.66 6.22 23.02
CA ARG A 144 0.25 6.69 23.02
C ARG A 144 0.12 8.11 22.45
N LEU A 145 1.04 9.01 22.82
CA LEU A 145 1.06 10.39 22.34
C LEU A 145 1.31 10.48 20.83
N GLY A 146 2.26 9.69 20.31
CA GLY A 146 2.54 9.70 18.89
C GLY A 146 1.41 9.08 18.06
N ARG A 147 0.71 8.05 18.56
CA ARG A 147 -0.53 7.55 17.93
C ARG A 147 -1.63 8.61 17.89
N LEU A 148 -1.82 9.38 18.97
CA LEU A 148 -2.78 10.48 19.01
C LEU A 148 -2.40 11.59 18.00
N PHE A 149 -1.13 11.95 17.92
CA PHE A 149 -0.62 12.89 16.93
C PHE A 149 -0.89 12.41 15.50
N ILE A 150 -0.61 11.14 15.21
CA ILE A 150 -0.87 10.53 13.91
C ILE A 150 -2.37 10.61 13.59
N ALA A 151 -3.25 10.27 14.53
CA ALA A 151 -4.69 10.35 14.35
C ALA A 151 -5.18 11.77 14.06
N ALA A 152 -4.70 12.76 14.83
CA ALA A 152 -5.01 14.17 14.60
C ALA A 152 -4.49 14.66 13.24
N TYR A 153 -3.26 14.28 12.88
CA TYR A 153 -2.67 14.57 11.58
C TYR A 153 -3.56 14.02 10.46
N TYR A 154 -3.98 12.76 10.51
CA TYR A 154 -4.84 12.17 9.48
C TYR A 154 -6.24 12.79 9.41
N LYS A 155 -6.76 13.28 10.53
CA LYS A 155 -8.05 13.97 10.56
C LYS A 155 -8.01 15.34 9.89
N VAL A 156 -6.92 16.08 10.04
CA VAL A 156 -6.83 17.50 9.61
C VAL A 156 -6.05 17.66 8.30
N SER A 157 -5.03 16.83 8.07
CA SER A 157 -4.10 16.98 6.96
C SER A 157 -4.71 16.92 5.55
N PRO A 158 -5.79 16.17 5.24
CA PRO A 158 -6.34 16.14 3.88
C PRO A 158 -6.82 17.51 3.39
N ALA A 159 -7.53 18.26 4.25
CA ALA A 159 -8.02 19.59 3.90
C ALA A 159 -6.86 20.61 3.73
N ILE A 160 -5.82 20.50 4.56
CA ILE A 160 -4.61 21.33 4.44
C ILE A 160 -3.87 20.99 3.15
N ALA A 161 -3.73 19.70 2.82
CA ALA A 161 -3.04 19.22 1.63
C ALA A 161 -3.66 19.77 0.34
N VAL A 162 -4.98 19.88 0.25
CA VAL A 162 -5.68 20.51 -0.89
C VAL A 162 -5.32 21.99 -1.05
N LYS A 163 -5.10 22.72 0.05
CA LYS A 163 -4.66 24.13 -0.02
C LYS A 163 -3.20 24.24 -0.42
N VAL A 164 -2.35 23.37 0.14
CA VAL A 164 -0.92 23.33 -0.17
C VAL A 164 -0.69 22.98 -1.64
N SER A 165 -1.40 22.01 -2.20
CA SER A 165 -1.21 21.59 -3.60
C SER A 165 -1.51 22.71 -4.60
N LYS A 166 -2.39 23.65 -4.25
CA LYS A 166 -2.77 24.79 -5.10
C LYS A 166 -1.80 25.98 -5.08
N SER A 167 -0.84 26.03 -4.15
CA SER A 167 0.05 27.20 -3.97
C SER A 167 1.52 26.83 -4.07
N LEU A 168 2.24 27.37 -5.05
CA LEU A 168 3.68 27.16 -5.22
C LEU A 168 4.48 27.61 -4.00
N VAL A 169 4.09 28.74 -3.39
CA VAL A 169 4.74 29.27 -2.18
C VAL A 169 4.54 28.33 -1.00
N ALA A 170 3.31 27.86 -0.77
CA ALA A 170 3.03 26.91 0.32
C ALA A 170 3.81 25.60 0.14
N ARG A 171 3.93 25.10 -1.10
CA ARG A 171 4.72 23.90 -1.42
C ARG A 171 6.20 24.12 -1.11
N SER A 172 6.76 25.28 -1.41
CA SER A 172 8.16 25.60 -1.12
C SER A 172 8.43 25.72 0.38
N LEU A 173 7.53 26.36 1.14
CA LEU A 173 7.63 26.44 2.60
C LEU A 173 7.56 25.07 3.25
N VAL A 174 6.60 24.23 2.85
CA VAL A 174 6.45 22.88 3.39
C VAL A 174 7.67 22.01 3.04
N ARG A 175 8.23 22.11 1.83
CA ARG A 175 9.49 21.43 1.47
C ARG A 175 10.66 21.87 2.35
N GLY A 176 10.76 23.17 2.65
CA GLY A 176 11.72 23.71 3.60
C GLY A 176 11.58 23.08 4.99
N ILE A 177 10.37 23.09 5.56
CA ILE A 177 10.09 22.49 6.88
C ILE A 177 10.42 20.99 6.88
N ILE A 178 9.99 20.25 5.86
CA ILE A 178 10.27 18.81 5.75
C ILE A 178 11.77 18.56 5.68
N SER A 179 12.53 19.35 4.91
CA SER A 179 13.99 19.19 4.82
C SER A 179 14.70 19.39 6.16
N VAL A 180 14.22 20.33 6.99
CA VAL A 180 14.76 20.54 8.35
C VAL A 180 14.43 19.36 9.24
N ILE A 181 13.17 18.88 9.22
CA ILE A 181 12.74 17.72 10.01
C ILE A 181 13.56 16.48 9.63
N LEU A 182 13.80 16.25 8.33
CA LEU A 182 14.60 15.13 7.85
C LEU A 182 16.06 15.14 8.31
N ARG A 183 16.62 16.32 8.62
CA ARG A 183 17.95 16.43 9.22
C ARG A 183 17.98 16.05 10.70
N ILE A 184 16.83 16.16 11.39
CA ILE A 184 16.68 15.89 12.82
C ILE A 184 16.29 14.42 13.07
N ILE A 185 15.59 13.79 12.13
CA ILE A 185 15.18 12.39 12.23
C ILE A 185 16.42 11.49 12.26
N PRO A 186 16.60 10.65 13.30
CA PRO A 186 17.68 9.67 13.32
C PRO A 186 17.49 8.67 12.17
N ARG A 187 18.58 8.36 11.46
CA ARG A 187 18.57 7.44 10.33
C ARG A 187 18.39 5.99 10.78
#